data_AF-A0A1Q1FNT2-F1
#
_entry.id   AF-A0A1Q1FNT2-F1
#
_cell.length_a   1.000
_cell.length_b   1.000
_cell.length_c   1.000
_cell.angle_alpha   90.00
_cell.angle_beta   90.00
_cell.angle_gamma   90.00
#
_symmetry.space_group_name_H-M   'P 1'
#
loop_
_entity.id
_entity.type
_entity.pdbx_description
1 polymer ?
#
loop_
_entity_poly.entity_id
_entity_poly.type
_entity_poly.pdbx_seq_one_letter_code
_entity_poly.pdbx_strand_id
1 'polypeptide(L)'
;MIDRTVTVASRHERWLWVLVTLSLLGDIALTELGLQQGLTEGNPVVRAAVADAGIGMLGVLKVAAVAVGLTAWVAMSDRERAVVPLGLALPWLGATAINATLLFG
;
A
#
# COMPACT_ATOMS: atom_id res chain seq x y z
N MET A 1 2.92 -9.63 -24.53
CA MET A 1 1.76 -9.59 -23.61
C MET A 1 1.84 -8.41 -22.63
N ILE A 2 3.01 -8.14 -22.03
CA ILE A 2 3.27 -7.02 -21.10
C ILE A 2 2.95 -5.63 -21.70
N ASP A 3 3.19 -5.45 -23.00
CA ASP A 3 3.04 -4.14 -23.67
C ASP A 3 1.58 -3.62 -23.67
N ARG A 4 0.59 -4.52 -23.72
CA ARG A 4 -0.84 -4.14 -23.70
C ARG A 4 -1.31 -3.77 -22.30
N THR A 5 -0.91 -4.53 -21.28
CA THR A 5 -1.29 -4.25 -19.88
C THR A 5 -0.73 -2.92 -19.42
N VAL A 6 0.52 -2.61 -19.77
CA VAL A 6 1.17 -1.33 -19.48
C VAL A 6 0.42 -0.18 -20.15
N THR A 7 0.04 -0.31 -21.43
CA THR A 7 -0.68 0.75 -22.15
C THR A 7 -2.09 1.00 -21.58
N VAL A 8 -2.81 -0.04 -21.18
CA VAL A 8 -4.12 0.08 -20.51
C VAL A 8 -3.98 0.72 -19.13
N ALA A 9 -2.96 0.33 -18.37
CA ALA A 9 -2.65 0.90 -17.07
C ALA A 9 -2.33 2.40 -17.16
N SER A 10 -1.53 2.84 -18.14
CA SER A 10 -1.25 4.25 -18.40
C SER A 10 -2.52 5.05 -18.74
N ARG A 11 -3.48 4.46 -19.47
CA ARG A 11 -4.76 5.12 -19.77
C ARG A 11 -5.65 5.30 -18.54
N HIS A 12 -5.41 4.54 -17.47
CA HIS A 12 -6.22 4.53 -16.25
C HIS A 12 -5.40 4.89 -15.01
N GLU A 13 -4.27 5.59 -15.20
CA GLU A 13 -3.33 5.89 -14.14
C GLU A 13 -3.97 6.63 -12.95
N ARG A 14 -4.91 7.53 -13.23
CA ARG A 14 -5.69 8.21 -12.19
C ARG A 14 -6.48 7.23 -11.31
N TRP A 15 -7.08 6.21 -11.92
CA TRP A 15 -7.79 5.15 -11.19
C TRP A 15 -6.82 4.26 -10.40
N LEU A 16 -5.61 4.05 -10.89
CA LEU A 16 -4.57 3.33 -10.14
C LEU A 16 -4.16 4.12 -8.88
N TRP A 17 -4.01 5.44 -8.97
CA TRP A 17 -3.76 6.27 -7.77
C TRP A 17 -4.94 6.33 -6.79
N VAL A 18 -6.18 6.29 -7.29
CA VAL A 18 -7.36 6.11 -6.44
C VAL A 18 -7.32 4.75 -5.74
N LEU A 19 -6.98 3.67 -6.45
CA LEU A 19 -6.81 2.33 -5.86
C LEU A 19 -5.70 2.30 -4.81
N VAL A 20 -4.56 2.96 -5.07
CA VAL A 20 -3.47 3.15 -4.09
C VAL A 20 -4.01 3.84 -2.84
N THR A 21 -4.78 4.91 -2.99
CA THR A 21 -5.33 5.66 -1.85
C THR A 21 -6.33 4.83 -1.05
N LEU A 22 -7.23 4.12 -1.72
CA LEU A 22 -8.23 3.27 -1.04
C LEU A 22 -7.57 2.08 -0.34
N SER A 23 -6.63 1.40 -1.00
CA SER A 23 -5.87 0.29 -0.39
C SER A 23 -4.99 0.76 0.76
N LEU A 24 -4.40 1.95 0.66
CA LEU A 24 -3.63 2.57 1.73
C LEU A 24 -4.48 2.79 2.99
N LEU A 25 -5.65 3.41 2.82
CA LEU A 25 -6.56 3.70 3.92
C LEU A 25 -7.13 2.43 4.53
N GLY A 26 -7.53 1.47 3.70
CA GLY A 26 -8.01 0.16 4.16
C GLY A 26 -6.95 -0.59 4.97
N ASP A 27 -5.71 -0.61 4.48
CA ASP A 27 -4.62 -1.31 5.17
C ASP A 27 -4.30 -0.67 6.53
N ILE A 28 -4.25 0.67 6.62
CA ILE A 28 -4.03 1.38 7.89
C ILE A 28 -5.17 1.08 8.87
N ALA A 29 -6.43 1.25 8.43
CA ALA A 29 -7.59 1.09 9.30
C ALA A 29 -7.72 -0.35 9.83
N LEU A 30 -7.51 -1.36 8.98
CA LEU A 30 -7.59 -2.75 9.39
C LEU A 30 -6.40 -3.17 10.25
N THR A 31 -5.19 -2.66 9.98
CA THR A 31 -4.03 -2.93 10.83
C THR A 31 -4.23 -2.32 12.22
N GLU A 32 -4.71 -1.08 12.28
CA GLU A 32 -5.01 -0.42 13.56
C GLU A 32 -6.10 -1.18 14.34
N LEU A 33 -7.19 -1.55 13.67
CA LEU A 33 -8.28 -2.31 14.29
C LEU A 33 -7.80 -3.69 14.79
N GLY A 34 -6.97 -4.37 14.01
CA GLY A 34 -6.37 -5.65 14.39
C GLY A 34 -5.51 -5.54 15.64
N LEU A 35 -4.63 -4.53 15.69
CA LEU A 35 -3.79 -4.25 16.86
C LEU A 35 -4.64 -3.91 18.10
N GLN A 36 -5.70 -3.13 17.94
CA GLN A 36 -6.66 -2.82 19.02
C GLN A 36 -7.40 -4.06 19.52
N GLN A 37 -7.64 -5.05 18.66
CA GLN A 37 -8.25 -6.34 19.02
C GLN A 37 -7.25 -7.38 19.54
N GLY A 38 -5.96 -7.02 19.67
CA GLY A 38 -4.91 -7.89 20.21
C GLY A 38 -4.24 -8.80 19.19
N LEU A 39 -4.51 -8.63 17.89
CA LEU A 39 -3.72 -9.27 16.84
C LEU A 39 -2.30 -8.71 16.84
N THR A 40 -1.34 -9.55 16.48
CA THR A 40 0.07 -9.14 16.38
C THR A 40 0.41 -8.82 14.93
N GLU A 41 1.13 -7.71 14.72
CA GLU A 41 1.66 -7.36 13.41
C GLU A 41 2.54 -8.51 12.86
N GLY A 42 2.20 -9.00 11.67
CA GLY A 42 2.88 -10.12 11.02
C GLY A 42 4.24 -9.73 10.44
N ASN A 43 4.38 -8.47 10.03
CA ASN A 43 5.64 -7.96 9.49
C ASN A 43 6.62 -7.62 10.63
N PRO A 44 7.74 -8.35 10.79
CA PRO A 44 8.66 -8.15 11.91
C PRO A 44 9.32 -6.77 11.91
N VAL A 45 9.51 -6.16 10.74
CA VAL A 45 10.09 -4.80 10.61
C VAL A 45 9.09 -3.76 11.09
N VAL A 46 7.83 -3.88 10.66
CA VAL A 46 6.76 -2.97 11.10
C VAL A 46 6.50 -3.13 12.59
N ARG A 47 6.47 -4.37 13.08
CA ARG A 47 6.30 -4.68 14.50
C ARG A 47 7.38 -4.05 15.36
N ALA A 48 8.64 -4.16 14.95
CA ALA A 48 9.75 -3.51 15.67
C ALA A 48 9.62 -1.99 15.67
N ALA A 49 9.28 -1.40 14.51
CA ALA A 49 9.11 0.05 14.39
C ALA A 49 7.94 0.58 15.25
N VAL A 50 6.83 -0.16 15.31
CA VAL A 50 5.66 0.20 16.15
C VAL A 50 5.95 -0.01 17.64
N ALA A 51 6.74 -1.02 18.01
CA ALA A 51 7.15 -1.22 19.39
C ALA A 51 8.00 -0.05 19.93
N ASP A 52 8.88 0.51 19.09
CA ASP A 52 9.77 1.61 19.48
C ASP A 52 9.11 3.00 19.39
N ALA A 53 8.30 3.25 18.37
CA ALA A 53 7.78 4.59 18.05
C ALA A 53 6.25 4.71 18.14
N GLY A 54 5.56 3.64 18.53
CA GLY A 54 4.10 3.59 18.63
C GLY A 54 3.39 3.49 17.28
N ILE A 55 2.06 3.47 17.33
CA ILE A 55 1.22 3.20 16.15
C ILE A 55 1.31 4.29 15.07
N GLY A 56 1.68 5.52 15.46
CA GLY A 56 1.93 6.62 14.53
C GLY A 56 3.04 6.32 13.51
N MET A 57 3.96 5.40 13.83
CA MET A 57 5.01 4.95 12.92
C MET A 57 4.46 4.24 11.67
N LEU A 58 3.28 3.62 11.75
CA LEU A 58 2.60 3.05 10.57
C LEU A 58 2.33 4.12 9.53
N GLY A 59 1.79 5.27 9.95
CA GLY A 59 1.53 6.41 9.08
C GLY A 59 2.80 6.95 8.43
N VAL A 60 3.90 7.03 9.20
CA VAL A 60 5.20 7.49 8.68
C VAL A 60 5.75 6.54 7.61
N LEU A 61 5.75 5.23 7.87
CA LEU A 61 6.21 4.22 6.91
C LEU A 61 5.40 4.27 5.61
N LYS A 62 4.10 4.46 5.75
CA LYS A 62 3.14 4.57 4.65
C LYS A 62 3.39 5.82 3.80
N VAL A 63 3.56 6.98 4.43
CA VAL A 63 3.92 8.23 3.74
C VAL A 63 5.28 8.11 3.05
N ALA A 64 6.28 7.50 3.70
CA ALA A 64 7.58 7.27 3.10
C ALA A 64 7.48 6.37 1.85
N ALA A 65 6.69 5.29 1.91
CA ALA A 65 6.46 4.42 0.76
C ALA A 65 5.77 5.15 -0.40
N VAL A 66 4.73 5.97 -0.12
CA VAL A 66 4.09 6.81 -1.14
C VAL A 66 5.07 7.82 -1.72
N ALA A 67 5.89 8.47 -0.88
CA ALA A 67 6.88 9.44 -1.33
C ALA A 67 7.93 8.81 -2.27
N VAL A 68 8.45 7.63 -1.91
CA VAL A 68 9.37 6.86 -2.76
C VAL A 68 8.69 6.44 -4.07
N GLY A 69 7.42 6.02 -4.01
CA GLY A 69 6.64 5.74 -5.21
C GLY A 69 6.45 6.97 -6.09
N LEU A 70 6.12 8.13 -5.51
CA LEU A 70 5.97 9.37 -6.26
C LEU A 70 7.28 9.83 -6.90
N THR A 71 8.42 9.73 -6.20
CA THR A 71 9.71 10.09 -6.79
C THR A 71 10.09 9.17 -7.95
N ALA A 72 9.88 7.85 -7.79
CA ALA A 72 10.06 6.89 -8.87
C ALA A 72 9.13 7.19 -10.05
N TRP A 73 7.85 7.48 -9.79
CA TRP A 73 6.86 7.82 -10.80
C TRP A 73 7.28 9.08 -11.58
N VAL A 74 7.67 10.16 -10.90
CA VAL A 74 8.14 11.39 -11.58
C VAL A 74 9.39 11.13 -12.42
N ALA A 75 10.28 10.23 -12.01
CA ALA A 75 11.52 9.91 -12.74
C ALA A 75 11.31 9.00 -13.97
N MET A 76 10.18 8.28 -14.07
CA MET A 76 9.91 7.32 -15.15
C MET A 76 9.31 7.97 -16.40
N SER A 77 9.40 7.26 -17.53
CA SER A 77 8.72 7.64 -18.77
C SER A 77 7.21 7.36 -18.70
N ASP A 78 6.37 8.13 -19.41
CA ASP A 78 4.90 7.99 -19.39
C ASP A 78 4.39 6.58 -19.71
N ARG A 79 5.19 5.81 -20.46
CA ARG A 79 4.86 4.43 -20.80
C ARG A 79 4.98 3.50 -19.60
N GLU A 80 5.92 3.73 -18.69
CA GLU A 80 6.26 2.79 -17.62
C GLU A 80 5.75 3.24 -16.25
N ARG A 81 5.40 4.53 -16.12
CA ARG A 81 4.90 5.17 -14.89
C ARG A 81 3.77 4.43 -14.19
N ALA A 82 2.87 3.79 -14.95
CA ALA A 82 1.73 3.07 -14.38
C ALA A 82 2.12 1.82 -13.55
N VAL A 83 3.37 1.32 -13.68
CA VAL A 83 3.87 0.21 -12.87
C VAL A 83 4.02 0.61 -11.40
N VAL A 84 4.25 1.90 -11.13
CA VAL A 84 4.50 2.40 -9.78
C VAL A 84 3.24 2.34 -8.89
N PRO A 85 2.09 2.93 -9.28
CA PRO A 85 0.88 2.79 -8.47
C PRO A 85 0.40 1.34 -8.39
N LEU A 86 0.66 0.49 -9.40
CA LEU A 86 0.39 -0.96 -9.30
C LEU A 86 1.26 -1.63 -8.22
N GLY A 87 2.56 -1.31 -8.19
CA GLY A 87 3.49 -1.83 -7.20
C GLY A 87 3.15 -1.40 -5.77
N LEU A 88 2.56 -0.21 -5.60
CA LEU A 88 2.04 0.24 -4.29
C LEU A 88 0.71 -0.42 -3.93
N ALA A 89 -0.24 -0.48 -4.86
CA ALA A 89 -1.59 -0.97 -4.58
C ALA A 89 -1.63 -2.47 -4.30
N LEU A 90 -0.89 -3.29 -5.06
CA LEU A 90 -0.99 -4.75 -4.97
C LEU A 90 -0.63 -5.30 -3.57
N PRO A 91 0.51 -4.92 -2.95
CA PRO A 91 0.84 -5.37 -1.60
C PRO A 91 -0.20 -4.91 -0.56
N TRP A 92 -0.67 -3.67 -0.65
CA TRP A 92 -1.65 -3.13 0.31
C TRP A 92 -3.03 -3.74 0.14
N LEU A 93 -3.46 -4.06 -1.08
CA LEU A 93 -4.68 -4.83 -1.31
C LEU A 93 -4.56 -6.23 -0.71
N GLY A 94 -3.41 -6.89 -0.88
CA GLY A 94 -3.15 -8.19 -0.25
C GLY A 94 -3.23 -8.12 1.27
N ALA A 95 -2.53 -7.17 1.88
CA ALA A 95 -2.55 -6.96 3.33
C ALA A 95 -3.94 -6.58 3.85
N THR A 96 -4.66 -5.68 3.16
CA THR A 96 -6.06 -5.32 3.46
C THR A 96 -6.95 -6.56 3.43
N ALA A 97 -6.84 -7.40 2.40
CA ALA A 97 -7.65 -8.61 2.29
C ALA A 97 -7.34 -9.60 3.43
N ILE A 98 -6.06 -9.81 3.75
CA ILE A 98 -5.64 -10.66 4.86
C ILE A 98 -6.19 -10.13 6.18
N ASN A 99 -6.01 -8.84 6.48
CA ASN A 99 -6.50 -8.24 7.72
C ASN A 99 -8.02 -8.30 7.81
N ALA A 100 -8.73 -8.08 6.70
CA ALA A 100 -10.19 -8.20 6.66
C ALA A 100 -10.65 -9.64 6.95
N THR A 101 -9.97 -10.66 6.41
CA THR A 101 -10.28 -12.05 6.75
C THR A 101 -10.05 -12.33 8.23
N LEU A 102 -8.90 -11.96 8.78
CA LEU A 102 -8.59 -12.17 10.21
C LEU A 102 -9.58 -11.46 11.16
N LEU A 103 -10.13 -10.32 10.76
CA LEU A 103 -11.05 -9.53 11.57
C LEU A 103 -12.52 -9.95 11.45
N PHE A 104 -12.94 -10.44 10.29
CA PHE A 104 -14.36 -10.62 9.98
C PHE A 104 -14.73 -12.04 9.49
N GLY A 105 -13.78 -12.96 9.36
CA GLY A 105 -14.00 -14.31 8.82
C GLY A 105 -13.00 -15.34 9.30
#